data_AF-A0A7C5VUK9-F1
#
_entry.id   AF-A0A7C5VUK9-F1
#
_cell.length_a   1.000
_cell.length_b   1.000
_cell.length_c   1.000
_cell.angle_alpha   90.00
_cell.angle_beta   90.00
_cell.angle_gamma   90.00
#
_symmetry.space_group_name_H-M   'P 1'
#
loop_
_entity.id
_entity.type
_entity.pdbx_description
1 polymer ?
#
loop_
_entity_poly.entity_id
_entity_poly.type
_entity_poly.pdbx_seq_one_letter_code
_entity_poly.pdbx_strand_id
1 'polypeptide(L)'
;MRTPGRLLLAASLALLILAFITYQGVSMPLSSFSAIMSGATPIFELAVNVQLTGPDGITRPDHKATVIVGLYSAQTGPDGMAQLRLPPGKYSTLVKSSDPRLLPLTMELIVKGNATLNVQFKLARLYPDKIELDSESGSTRIRMELTAPEGERIFISYPQIIGLTPSGSPIKMSRGIEGFSNFFQRISPGTLVLDLLIEKEIAVVDVNSTFVPLEIIEWQVSA
;
A
#
# COMPACT_ATOMS: atom_id res chain seq x y z
N MET A 1 53.99 -18.28 8.25
CA MET A 1 52.75 -18.93 7.74
C MET A 1 51.70 -17.84 7.57
N ARG A 2 51.66 -17.21 6.39
CA ARG A 2 50.60 -17.33 5.36
C ARG A 2 49.19 -17.08 5.93
N THR A 3 48.63 -15.91 5.60
CA THR A 3 47.18 -15.61 5.58
C THR A 3 46.66 -15.79 4.14
N PRO A 4 46.58 -17.04 3.61
CA PRO A 4 46.08 -17.28 2.26
C PRO A 4 44.57 -17.02 2.15
N GLY A 5 43.84 -16.99 3.28
CA GLY A 5 42.38 -16.85 3.31
C GLY A 5 41.87 -15.48 2.87
N ARG A 6 42.57 -14.37 3.15
CA ARG A 6 42.10 -13.02 2.79
C ARG A 6 42.27 -12.72 1.30
N LEU A 7 43.34 -13.23 0.69
CA LEU A 7 43.57 -13.13 -0.76
C LEU A 7 42.59 -14.00 -1.54
N LEU A 8 42.30 -15.21 -1.06
CA LEU A 8 41.27 -16.07 -1.65
C LEU A 8 39.89 -15.44 -1.54
N LEU A 9 39.53 -14.84 -0.40
CA LEU A 9 38.24 -14.18 -0.24
C LEU A 9 38.07 -12.98 -1.19
N ALA A 10 39.12 -12.16 -1.33
CA ALA A 10 39.12 -11.02 -2.25
C ALA A 10 39.05 -11.47 -3.72
N ALA A 11 39.77 -12.53 -4.09
CA ALA A 11 39.72 -13.11 -5.42
C ALA A 11 38.33 -13.69 -5.74
N SER A 12 37.71 -14.40 -4.78
CA SER A 12 36.35 -14.92 -4.93
C SER A 12 35.31 -13.82 -5.07
N LEU A 13 35.45 -12.72 -4.32
CA LEU A 13 34.54 -11.58 -4.40
C LEU A 13 34.67 -10.85 -5.75
N ALA A 14 35.90 -10.68 -6.24
CA ALA A 14 36.16 -10.09 -7.56
C ALA A 14 35.60 -10.96 -8.71
N LEU A 15 35.73 -12.29 -8.61
CA LEU A 15 35.14 -13.23 -9.56
C LEU A 15 33.61 -13.20 -9.54
N LEU A 16 33.01 -13.06 -8.36
CA LEU A 16 31.56 -12.95 -8.21
C LEU A 16 31.03 -11.66 -8.86
N ILE A 17 31.73 -10.53 -8.69
CA ILE A 17 31.40 -9.26 -9.34
C ILE A 17 31.51 -9.38 -10.86
N LEU A 18 32.59 -10.00 -11.37
CA LEU A 18 32.75 -10.25 -12.81
C LEU A 18 31.63 -11.13 -13.37
N ALA A 19 31.27 -12.21 -12.67
CA ALA A 19 30.17 -13.08 -13.06
C ALA A 19 28.81 -12.34 -13.03
N PHE A 20 28.64 -11.40 -12.12
CA PHE A 20 27.42 -10.58 -12.06
C PHE A 20 27.33 -9.61 -13.24
N ILE A 21 28.45 -9.01 -13.64
CA ILE A 21 28.52 -8.11 -14.80
C ILE A 21 28.23 -8.89 -16.10
N THR A 22 28.78 -10.10 -16.25
CA THR A 22 28.54 -10.92 -17.45
C THR A 22 27.12 -11.49 -17.48
N TYR A 23 26.56 -11.89 -16.34
CA TYR A 23 25.19 -12.41 -16.26
C TYR A 23 24.13 -11.34 -16.54
N GLN A 24 24.39 -10.06 -16.21
CA GLN A 24 23.47 -8.97 -16.51
C GLN A 24 23.46 -8.52 -17.99
N GLY A 25 24.23 -9.16 -18.88
CA GLY A 25 24.06 -8.99 -20.33
C GLY A 25 24.22 -7.54 -20.82
N VAL A 26 24.90 -6.68 -20.06
CA VAL A 26 25.15 -5.30 -20.48
C VAL A 26 26.36 -5.30 -21.41
N SER A 27 26.07 -5.36 -22.71
CA SER A 27 27.03 -5.02 -23.75
C SER A 27 27.28 -3.50 -23.70
N MET A 28 28.14 -3.05 -22.78
CA MET A 28 28.73 -1.72 -22.84
C MET A 28 30.06 -1.79 -23.60
N PRO A 29 30.16 -1.27 -24.83
CA PRO A 29 31.46 -1.05 -25.45
C PRO A 29 32.26 -0.03 -24.63
N LEU A 30 33.47 -0.45 -24.22
CA LEU A 30 34.48 0.32 -23.49
C LEU A 30 35.03 1.55 -24.24
N SER A 31 34.45 1.89 -25.40
CA SER A 31 34.82 3.03 -26.25
C SER A 31 33.83 4.22 -26.19
N SER A 32 32.82 4.17 -25.32
CA SER A 32 31.81 5.23 -25.19
C SER A 32 32.07 6.22 -24.05
N PHE A 33 33.31 6.33 -23.55
CA PHE A 33 33.75 7.55 -22.86
C PHE A 33 34.02 8.64 -23.90
N SER A 34 32.99 8.99 -24.67
CA SER A 34 32.96 10.31 -25.30
C SER A 34 32.92 11.31 -24.16
N ALA A 35 33.92 12.19 -24.13
CA ALA A 35 33.90 13.43 -23.39
C ALA A 35 32.64 14.22 -23.76
N ILE A 36 31.54 13.96 -23.07
CA ILE A 36 30.37 14.83 -23.07
C ILE A 36 30.69 15.86 -22.00
N MET A 37 30.92 17.10 -22.45
CA MET A 37 30.95 18.29 -21.62
C MET A 37 29.89 18.19 -20.52
N SER A 38 30.25 18.57 -19.30
CA SER A 38 29.36 18.73 -18.15
C SER A 38 28.22 19.72 -18.45
N GLY A 39 27.22 19.31 -19.22
CA GLY A 39 25.87 19.85 -19.15
C GLY A 39 25.22 19.14 -17.98
N ALA A 40 25.11 19.81 -16.83
CA ALA A 40 24.41 19.26 -15.68
C ALA A 40 23.01 18.81 -16.14
N THR A 41 22.73 17.51 -16.08
CA THR A 41 21.38 17.00 -16.30
C THR A 41 20.44 17.81 -15.42
N PRO A 42 19.38 18.43 -15.96
CA PRO A 42 18.50 19.27 -15.15
C PRO A 42 17.96 18.42 -14.00
N ILE A 43 18.04 18.97 -12.78
CA ILE A 43 17.50 18.33 -11.59
C ILE A 43 16.17 19.02 -11.30
N PHE A 44 15.10 18.24 -11.26
CA PHE A 44 13.76 18.71 -10.96
C PHE A 44 13.38 18.42 -9.52
N GLU A 45 12.54 19.28 -8.96
CA GLU A 45 11.96 19.11 -7.65
C GLU A 45 10.62 18.39 -7.76
N LEU A 46 10.50 17.28 -7.03
CA LEU A 46 9.25 16.57 -6.83
C LEU A 46 8.81 16.78 -5.38
N ALA A 47 7.73 17.52 -5.18
CA ALA A 47 7.04 17.59 -3.90
C ALA A 47 6.04 16.43 -3.81
N VAL A 48 6.06 15.68 -2.71
CA VAL A 48 5.10 14.61 -2.45
C VAL A 48 4.33 14.96 -1.20
N ASN A 49 3.04 15.25 -1.38
CA ASN A 49 2.11 15.59 -0.31
C ASN A 49 1.29 14.34 0.02
N VAL A 50 1.40 13.85 1.24
CA VAL A 50 0.71 12.65 1.71
C VAL A 50 -0.27 13.02 2.80
N GLN A 51 -1.52 12.63 2.60
CA GLN A 51 -2.62 12.84 3.53
C GLN A 51 -3.22 11.51 3.96
N LEU A 52 -3.70 11.46 5.20
CA LEU A 52 -4.39 10.33 5.80
C LEU A 52 -5.75 10.78 6.31
N THR A 53 -6.81 10.16 5.81
CA THR A 53 -8.15 10.23 6.40
C THR A 53 -8.33 9.05 7.33
N GLY A 54 -8.46 9.33 8.62
CA GLY A 54 -8.70 8.31 9.65
C GLY A 54 -10.13 7.76 9.62
N PRO A 55 -10.43 6.77 10.48
CA PRO A 55 -11.77 6.20 10.61
C PRO A 55 -12.78 7.18 11.22
N ASP A 56 -12.31 8.30 11.77
CA ASP A 56 -13.11 9.45 12.21
C ASP A 56 -13.57 10.34 11.03
N GLY A 57 -13.12 10.05 9.81
CA GLY A 57 -13.43 10.83 8.61
C GLY A 57 -12.64 12.13 8.51
N ILE A 58 -11.68 12.38 9.41
CA ILE A 58 -10.90 13.61 9.41
C ILE A 58 -9.62 13.39 8.62
N THR A 59 -9.40 14.21 7.59
CA THR A 59 -8.15 14.24 6.82
C THR A 59 -7.08 15.05 7.53
N ARG A 60 -5.89 14.48 7.65
CA ARG A 60 -4.72 15.11 8.27
C ARG A 60 -3.47 14.86 7.42
N PRO A 61 -2.45 15.72 7.51
CA PRO A 61 -1.16 15.41 6.92
C PRO A 61 -0.58 14.14 7.54
N ASP A 62 -0.05 13.25 6.71
CA ASP A 62 0.52 11.99 7.15
C ASP A 62 2.01 12.18 7.45
N HIS A 63 2.36 12.38 8.72
CA HIS A 63 3.73 12.56 9.17
C HIS A 63 4.50 11.24 9.21
N LYS A 64 5.74 11.22 8.69
CA LYS A 64 6.60 10.04 8.55
C LYS A 64 6.10 8.98 7.57
N ALA A 65 5.20 9.33 6.67
CA ALA A 65 4.94 8.53 5.48
C ALA A 65 6.24 8.35 4.68
N THR A 66 6.47 7.15 4.18
CA THR A 66 7.68 6.82 3.42
C THR A 66 7.42 6.99 1.94
N VAL A 67 8.28 7.77 1.27
CA VAL A 67 8.22 8.04 -0.17
C VAL A 67 9.50 7.53 -0.80
N ILE A 68 9.38 6.66 -1.81
CA ILE A 68 10.50 6.11 -2.58
C ILE A 68 10.19 6.31 -4.07
N VAL A 69 11.11 6.92 -4.81
CA VAL A 69 11.03 7.14 -6.25
C VAL A 69 12.34 6.67 -6.88
N GLY A 70 12.32 5.50 -7.53
CA GLY A 70 13.55 4.85 -8.01
C GLY A 70 14.53 4.57 -6.86
N LEU A 71 15.70 5.19 -6.89
CA LEU A 71 16.74 5.08 -5.86
C LEU A 71 16.66 6.17 -4.78
N TYR A 72 15.71 7.09 -4.90
CA TYR A 72 15.60 8.25 -4.03
C TYR A 72 14.50 8.01 -2.99
N SER A 73 14.74 8.40 -1.75
CA SER A 73 13.79 8.20 -0.66
C SER A 73 13.75 9.39 0.28
N ALA A 74 12.57 9.68 0.80
CA ALA A 74 12.34 10.69 1.83
C ALA A 74 11.20 10.24 2.76
N GLN A 75 11.12 10.88 3.91
CA GLN A 75 9.96 10.79 4.80
C GLN A 75 9.25 12.14 4.84
N THR A 76 7.93 12.11 4.97
CA THR A 76 7.14 13.34 5.10
C THR A 76 7.37 14.02 6.44
N GLY A 77 7.41 15.36 6.40
CA GLY A 77 7.46 16.21 7.59
C GLY A 77 6.11 16.30 8.31
N PRO A 78 6.01 17.14 9.36
CA PRO A 78 4.78 17.36 10.12
C PRO A 78 3.61 17.92 9.29
N ASP A 79 3.94 18.55 8.16
CA ASP A 79 3.00 19.08 7.16
C ASP A 79 2.58 18.04 6.11
N GLY A 80 3.04 16.79 6.23
CA GLY A 80 2.74 15.71 5.29
C GLY A 80 3.52 15.80 3.98
N MET A 81 4.50 16.70 3.87
CA MET A 81 5.28 16.88 2.64
C MET A 81 6.66 16.24 2.70
N ALA A 82 7.07 15.63 1.59
CA ALA A 82 8.42 15.18 1.33
C ALA A 82 8.93 15.83 0.03
N GLN A 83 10.18 16.27 0.00
CA GLN A 83 10.80 16.85 -1.20
C GLN A 83 11.90 15.94 -1.72
N LEU A 84 11.87 15.66 -3.02
CA LEU A 84 12.87 14.86 -3.72
C LEU A 84 13.45 15.67 -4.88
N ARG A 85 14.74 15.47 -5.14
CA ARG A 85 15.45 16.08 -6.28
C ARG A 85 15.89 14.99 -7.22
N LEU A 86 15.29 14.95 -8.41
CA LEU A 86 15.37 13.83 -9.34
C LEU A 86 15.74 14.35 -10.74
N PRO A 87 16.62 13.66 -11.50
CA PRO A 87 16.76 13.95 -12.91
C PRO A 87 15.47 13.56 -13.67
N PRO A 88 15.24 14.09 -14.87
CA PRO A 88 14.15 13.63 -15.73
C PRO A 88 14.28 12.15 -16.02
N GLY A 89 13.15 11.45 -16.00
CA GLY A 89 13.15 10.02 -16.18
C GLY A 89 11.82 9.38 -15.85
N LYS A 90 11.83 8.06 -15.94
CA LYS A 90 10.70 7.19 -15.69
C LYS A 90 11.06 6.31 -14.49
N TYR A 91 10.26 6.38 -13.44
CA TYR A 91 10.57 5.77 -12.14
C TYR A 91 9.46 4.86 -11.67
N SER A 92 9.82 3.82 -10.92
CA SER A 92 8.89 3.14 -10.03
C SER A 92 8.80 3.92 -8.73
N THR A 93 7.59 4.25 -8.32
CA THR A 93 7.29 5.02 -7.11
C THR A 93 6.53 4.15 -6.12
N LEU A 94 6.91 4.23 -4.85
CA LEU A 94 6.22 3.65 -3.72
C LEU A 94 5.96 4.76 -2.69
N VAL A 95 4.70 4.93 -2.29
CA VAL A 95 4.31 5.79 -1.18
C VAL A 95 3.60 4.93 -0.15
N LYS A 96 4.08 4.94 1.09
CA LYS A 96 3.54 4.13 2.20
C LYS A 96 3.18 5.07 3.35
N SER A 97 1.91 5.04 3.74
CA SER A 97 1.42 5.76 4.92
C SER A 97 2.20 5.39 6.18
N SER A 98 2.26 6.32 7.14
CA SER A 98 2.77 6.02 8.48
C SER A 98 1.90 5.02 9.24
N ASP A 99 0.62 4.87 8.86
CA ASP A 99 -0.23 3.81 9.39
C ASP A 99 0.23 2.46 8.82
N PRO A 100 0.75 1.55 9.67
CA PRO A 100 1.30 0.29 9.20
C PRO A 100 0.25 -0.62 8.55
N ARG A 101 -1.04 -0.41 8.83
CA ARG A 101 -2.15 -1.25 8.35
C ARG A 101 -2.46 -1.05 6.86
N LEU A 102 -2.23 0.15 6.34
CA LEU A 102 -2.64 0.56 4.98
C LEU A 102 -1.69 0.01 3.91
N LEU A 103 -2.18 -0.39 2.76
CA LEU A 103 -1.34 -0.81 1.65
C LEU A 103 -0.60 0.38 1.02
N PRO A 104 0.61 0.16 0.48
CA PRO A 104 1.32 1.23 -0.21
C PRO A 104 0.67 1.54 -1.58
N LEU A 105 0.75 2.80 -2.00
CA LEU A 105 0.62 3.17 -3.40
C LEU A 105 1.89 2.74 -4.14
N THR A 106 1.73 1.97 -5.21
CA THR A 106 2.81 1.65 -6.15
C THR A 106 2.41 2.08 -7.55
N MET A 107 3.20 2.95 -8.18
CA MET A 107 2.89 3.45 -9.52
C MET A 107 4.15 3.79 -10.31
N GLU A 108 3.98 3.94 -11.61
CA GLU A 108 5.00 4.48 -12.48
C GLU A 108 4.88 6.01 -12.52
N LEU A 109 5.98 6.73 -12.30
CA LEU A 109 6.03 8.19 -12.31
C LEU A 109 6.99 8.68 -13.38
N ILE A 110 6.51 9.61 -14.21
CA ILE A 110 7.32 10.22 -15.28
C ILE A 110 7.65 11.66 -14.84
N VAL A 111 8.93 11.94 -14.60
CA VAL A 111 9.44 13.26 -14.21
C VAL A 111 9.99 13.96 -15.45
N LYS A 112 9.37 15.07 -15.85
CA LYS A 112 9.80 15.92 -17.00
C LYS A 112 10.09 17.36 -16.61
N GLY A 113 9.78 17.73 -15.37
CA GLY A 113 9.81 19.08 -14.83
C GLY A 113 9.57 19.01 -13.32
N ASN A 114 9.51 20.18 -12.68
CA ASN A 114 9.02 20.25 -11.31
C ASN A 114 7.58 19.75 -11.27
N ALA A 115 7.23 19.01 -10.22
CA ALA A 115 5.90 18.43 -10.08
C ALA A 115 5.53 18.24 -8.61
N THR A 116 4.23 18.12 -8.38
CA THR A 116 3.66 17.72 -7.10
C THR A 116 2.86 16.44 -7.28
N LEU A 117 3.18 15.42 -6.48
CA LEU A 117 2.38 14.22 -6.31
C LEU A 117 1.58 14.34 -5.02
N ASN A 118 0.27 14.47 -5.14
CA ASN A 118 -0.65 14.40 -4.00
C ASN A 118 -1.14 12.96 -3.85
N VAL A 119 -1.05 12.40 -2.66
CA VAL A 119 -1.52 11.06 -2.32
C VAL A 119 -2.41 11.15 -1.10
N GLN A 120 -3.61 10.58 -1.17
CA GLN A 120 -4.51 10.46 -0.04
C GLN A 120 -4.79 8.99 0.24
N PHE A 121 -4.47 8.57 1.45
CA PHE A 121 -4.91 7.31 2.02
C PHE A 121 -6.15 7.55 2.85
N LYS A 122 -7.21 6.79 2.61
CA LYS A 122 -8.47 6.92 3.36
C LYS A 122 -8.86 5.59 3.95
N LEU A 123 -9.00 5.59 5.27
CA LEU A 123 -9.50 4.48 6.04
C LEU A 123 -10.98 4.71 6.37
N ALA A 124 -11.84 3.82 5.92
CA ALA A 124 -13.29 3.94 6.07
C ALA A 124 -13.93 2.64 6.53
N ARG A 125 -15.19 2.74 6.97
CA ARG A 125 -16.06 1.61 7.28
C ARG A 125 -17.10 1.49 6.18
N LEU A 126 -17.15 0.34 5.53
CA LEU A 126 -18.17 0.01 4.54
C LEU A 126 -19.27 -0.80 5.23
N TYR A 127 -20.41 -0.14 5.47
CA TYR A 127 -21.56 -0.78 6.09
C TYR A 127 -22.34 -1.57 5.02
N PRO A 128 -22.80 -2.80 5.33
CA PRO A 128 -23.58 -3.58 4.40
C PRO A 128 -24.97 -2.96 4.21
N ASP A 129 -25.42 -2.93 2.96
CA ASP A 129 -26.76 -2.51 2.58
C ASP A 129 -27.79 -3.58 2.99
N LYS A 130 -27.37 -4.86 2.97
CA LYS A 130 -28.17 -6.02 3.35
C LYS A 130 -27.28 -7.12 3.92
N ILE A 131 -27.81 -7.86 4.90
CA ILE A 131 -27.17 -9.06 5.44
C ILE A 131 -28.19 -10.21 5.41
N GLU A 132 -27.80 -11.34 4.84
CA GLU A 132 -28.54 -12.60 4.90
C GLU A 132 -27.73 -13.61 5.71
N LEU A 133 -28.44 -14.37 6.55
CA LEU A 133 -27.86 -15.40 7.41
C LEU A 133 -28.49 -16.73 7.07
N ASP A 134 -27.65 -17.73 6.88
CA ASP A 134 -28.04 -19.12 6.71
C ASP A 134 -27.25 -19.94 7.73
N SER A 135 -27.92 -20.28 8.84
CA SER A 135 -27.31 -20.91 10.01
C SER A 135 -27.68 -22.38 10.05
N GLU A 136 -26.68 -23.25 9.91
CA GLU A 136 -26.81 -24.70 9.98
C GLU A 136 -25.79 -25.29 10.97
N SER A 137 -26.30 -26.08 11.91
CA SER A 137 -25.56 -27.00 12.80
C SER A 137 -24.10 -26.60 13.11
N GLY A 138 -23.92 -25.61 13.97
CA GLY A 138 -22.61 -25.16 14.44
C GLY A 138 -21.94 -24.09 13.56
N SER A 139 -22.51 -23.75 12.41
CA SER A 139 -21.95 -22.79 11.46
C SER A 139 -22.99 -21.79 10.95
N THR A 140 -22.52 -20.66 10.45
CA THR A 140 -23.34 -19.65 9.79
C THR A 140 -22.67 -19.20 8.51
N ARG A 141 -23.40 -19.28 7.40
CA ARG A 141 -23.07 -18.54 6.19
C ARG A 141 -23.67 -17.14 6.29
N ILE A 142 -22.82 -16.13 6.16
CA ILE A 142 -23.21 -14.72 6.13
C ILE A 142 -22.96 -14.18 4.74
N ARG A 143 -24.03 -13.71 4.09
CA ARG A 143 -23.96 -12.99 2.83
C ARG A 143 -24.23 -11.50 3.07
N MET A 144 -23.25 -10.67 2.77
CA MET A 144 -23.34 -9.21 2.88
C MET A 144 -23.34 -8.58 1.50
N GLU A 145 -24.39 -7.81 1.20
CA GLU A 145 -24.44 -6.94 0.02
C GLU A 145 -23.91 -5.56 0.43
N LEU A 146 -22.92 -5.05 -0.30
CA LEU A 146 -22.29 -3.76 -0.02
C LEU A 146 -22.16 -2.96 -1.32
N THR A 147 -22.10 -1.64 -1.18
CA THR A 147 -21.84 -0.72 -2.29
C THR A 147 -20.52 0.02 -2.06
N ALA A 148 -19.46 -0.40 -2.77
CA ALA A 148 -18.16 0.26 -2.69
C ALA A 148 -18.23 1.67 -3.29
N PRO A 149 -17.63 2.68 -2.62
CA PRO A 149 -17.59 4.04 -3.13
C PRO A 149 -16.70 4.14 -4.38
N GLU A 150 -16.75 5.30 -5.03
CA GLU A 150 -15.76 5.66 -6.04
C GLU A 150 -14.36 5.79 -5.43
N GLY A 151 -13.33 5.53 -6.25
CA GLY A 151 -11.93 5.62 -5.87
C GLY A 151 -11.03 4.86 -6.85
N GLU A 152 -9.77 5.27 -6.95
CA GLU A 152 -8.84 4.69 -7.92
C GLU A 152 -8.36 3.29 -7.54
N ARG A 153 -7.99 3.13 -6.25
CA ARG A 153 -7.61 1.82 -5.68
C ARG A 153 -8.34 1.63 -4.37
N ILE A 154 -9.17 0.60 -4.34
CA ILE A 154 -10.01 0.27 -3.20
C ILE A 154 -9.67 -1.13 -2.74
N PHE A 155 -9.44 -1.28 -1.44
CA PHE A 155 -9.14 -2.56 -0.81
C PHE A 155 -10.03 -2.82 0.39
N ILE A 156 -10.36 -4.08 0.61
CA ILE A 156 -11.07 -4.53 1.81
C ILE A 156 -10.22 -5.47 2.66
N SER A 157 -10.55 -5.53 3.94
CA SER A 157 -10.00 -6.49 4.89
C SER A 157 -11.12 -7.34 5.51
N TYR A 158 -10.78 -8.19 6.49
CA TYR A 158 -11.78 -9.02 7.16
C TYR A 158 -12.83 -8.15 7.85
N PRO A 159 -14.12 -8.48 7.71
CA PRO A 159 -15.18 -7.69 8.32
C PRO A 159 -15.13 -7.76 9.84
N GLN A 160 -15.63 -6.70 10.47
CA GLN A 160 -16.09 -6.74 11.84
C GLN A 160 -17.57 -7.11 11.84
N ILE A 161 -17.92 -8.20 12.52
CA ILE A 161 -19.29 -8.66 12.68
C ILE A 161 -19.65 -8.60 14.17
N ILE A 162 -20.78 -7.97 14.46
CA ILE A 162 -21.36 -7.87 15.81
C ILE A 162 -22.75 -8.45 15.76
N GLY A 163 -23.13 -9.24 16.76
CA GLY A 163 -24.44 -9.91 16.76
C GLY A 163 -24.72 -10.68 18.04
N LEU A 164 -25.67 -11.62 17.97
CA LEU A 164 -26.02 -12.54 19.05
C LEU A 164 -26.03 -14.00 18.58
N THR A 165 -25.67 -14.92 19.47
CA THR A 165 -25.89 -16.36 19.30
C THR A 165 -27.38 -16.73 19.48
N PRO A 166 -27.80 -17.96 19.14
CA PRO A 166 -29.14 -18.45 19.44
C PRO A 166 -29.52 -18.42 20.93
N SER A 167 -28.53 -18.51 21.83
CA SER A 167 -28.72 -18.37 23.28
C SER A 167 -28.86 -16.91 23.76
N GLY A 168 -28.82 -15.93 22.84
CA GLY A 168 -28.84 -14.50 23.15
C GLY A 168 -27.51 -13.94 23.67
N SER A 169 -26.41 -14.69 23.58
CA SER A 169 -25.10 -14.23 24.02
C SER A 169 -24.45 -13.32 22.97
N PRO A 170 -23.84 -12.18 23.36
CA PRO A 170 -23.23 -11.28 22.39
C PRO A 170 -22.00 -11.91 21.73
N ILE A 171 -21.83 -11.60 20.45
CA ILE A 171 -20.64 -11.97 19.68
C ILE A 171 -20.03 -10.73 19.04
N LYS A 172 -18.70 -10.70 19.03
CA LYS A 172 -17.90 -9.78 18.24
C LYS A 172 -16.82 -10.60 17.54
N MET A 173 -16.80 -10.55 16.23
CA MET A 173 -15.77 -11.15 15.40
C MET A 173 -15.10 -10.03 14.65
N SER A 174 -13.81 -9.82 14.92
CA SER A 174 -13.02 -8.76 14.33
C SER A 174 -11.57 -9.17 14.28
N ARG A 175 -10.84 -8.75 13.25
CA ARG A 175 -9.39 -8.91 13.18
C ARG A 175 -8.71 -7.56 13.28
N GLY A 176 -7.58 -7.52 13.97
CA GLY A 176 -6.79 -6.30 14.17
C GLY A 176 -7.39 -5.31 15.17
N ILE A 177 -6.70 -4.17 15.32
CA ILE A 177 -7.06 -3.12 16.27
C ILE A 177 -8.29 -2.37 15.74
N GLU A 178 -9.31 -2.22 16.58
CA GLU A 178 -10.58 -1.53 16.24
C GLU A 178 -11.33 -2.15 15.04
N GLY A 179 -11.06 -3.41 14.71
CA GLY A 179 -11.66 -4.12 13.58
C GLY A 179 -10.97 -3.89 12.24
N PHE A 180 -9.85 -3.15 12.20
CA PHE A 180 -9.05 -2.94 11.00
C PHE A 180 -7.90 -3.95 10.95
N SER A 181 -7.98 -4.87 9.99
CA SER A 181 -6.95 -5.88 9.72
C SER A 181 -6.14 -5.55 8.47
N ASN A 182 -5.19 -6.41 8.10
CA ASN A 182 -4.44 -6.24 6.86
C ASN A 182 -5.39 -6.32 5.65
N PHE A 183 -5.38 -5.29 4.83
CA PHE A 183 -6.11 -5.26 3.56
C PHE A 183 -5.52 -6.30 2.59
N PHE A 184 -6.38 -7.08 1.96
CA PHE A 184 -5.95 -8.24 1.15
C PHE A 184 -6.60 -8.35 -0.21
N GLN A 185 -7.78 -7.73 -0.41
CA GLN A 185 -8.52 -7.86 -1.66
C GLN A 185 -8.79 -6.51 -2.27
N ARG A 186 -8.32 -6.32 -3.51
CA ARG A 186 -8.72 -5.18 -4.33
C ARG A 186 -10.15 -5.40 -4.84
N ILE A 187 -10.95 -4.35 -4.78
CA ILE A 187 -12.32 -4.33 -5.31
C ILE A 187 -12.49 -3.20 -6.33
N SER A 188 -13.56 -3.27 -7.12
CA SER A 188 -13.99 -2.18 -8.01
C SER A 188 -15.12 -1.39 -7.34
N PRO A 189 -15.30 -0.11 -7.69
CA PRO A 189 -16.48 0.65 -7.30
C PRO A 189 -17.79 -0.07 -7.69
N GLY A 190 -18.85 0.17 -6.92
CA GLY A 190 -20.17 -0.40 -7.14
C GLY A 190 -20.50 -1.60 -6.24
N THR A 191 -21.54 -2.34 -6.63
CA THR A 191 -22.09 -3.42 -5.80
C THR A 191 -21.14 -4.61 -5.70
N LEU A 192 -20.95 -5.11 -4.49
CA LEU A 192 -20.26 -6.35 -4.22
C LEU A 192 -21.04 -7.22 -3.23
N VAL A 193 -20.77 -8.52 -3.29
CA VAL A 193 -21.30 -9.50 -2.33
C VAL A 193 -20.12 -10.18 -1.65
N LEU A 194 -20.11 -10.14 -0.33
CA LEU A 194 -19.19 -10.92 0.48
C LEU A 194 -19.93 -12.11 1.08
N ASP A 195 -19.43 -13.31 0.81
CA ASP A 195 -19.98 -14.55 1.33
C ASP A 195 -18.96 -15.19 2.28
N LEU A 196 -19.37 -15.42 3.52
CA LEU A 196 -18.49 -15.83 4.61
C LEU A 196 -19.08 -17.06 5.28
N LEU A 197 -18.28 -18.11 5.41
CA LEU A 197 -18.61 -19.23 6.27
C LEU A 197 -17.92 -19.06 7.62
N ILE A 198 -18.70 -19.12 8.70
CA ILE A 198 -18.23 -18.96 10.07
C ILE A 198 -18.57 -20.23 10.83
N GLU A 199 -17.58 -20.81 11.51
CA GLU A 199 -17.74 -21.98 12.39
C GLU A 199 -18.35 -21.58 13.75
N LYS A 200 -19.47 -20.86 13.69
CA LYS A 200 -20.26 -20.47 14.86
C LYS A 200 -21.70 -20.22 14.42
N GLU A 201 -22.66 -20.64 15.23
CA GLU A 201 -24.08 -20.27 15.03
C GLU A 201 -24.33 -18.82 15.47
N ILE A 202 -25.01 -18.09 14.59
CA ILE A 202 -25.37 -16.69 14.75
C ILE A 202 -26.85 -16.57 14.46
N ALA A 203 -27.59 -15.98 15.39
CA ALA A 203 -29.03 -15.81 15.25
C ALA A 203 -29.39 -14.45 14.64
N VAL A 204 -28.64 -13.40 14.98
CA VAL A 204 -28.85 -12.05 14.46
C VAL A 204 -27.53 -11.31 14.39
N VAL A 205 -27.39 -10.47 13.36
CA VAL A 205 -26.27 -9.55 13.18
C VAL A 205 -26.79 -8.12 13.36
N ASP A 206 -26.07 -7.32 14.13
CA ASP A 206 -26.29 -5.89 14.23
C ASP A 206 -25.70 -5.20 13.00
N VAL A 207 -26.58 -4.80 12.08
CA VAL A 207 -26.23 -4.13 10.82
C VAL A 207 -25.53 -2.78 11.05
N ASN A 208 -25.81 -2.07 12.15
CA ASN A 208 -25.25 -0.74 12.39
C ASN A 208 -23.83 -0.79 12.97
N SER A 209 -23.45 -1.92 13.56
CA SER A 209 -22.14 -2.11 14.18
C SER A 209 -21.24 -3.06 13.36
N THR A 210 -21.80 -3.73 12.36
CA THR A 210 -21.11 -4.61 11.42
C THR A 210 -20.64 -3.81 10.22
N PHE A 211 -19.36 -3.94 9.87
CA PHE A 211 -18.79 -3.25 8.72
C PHE A 211 -17.61 -4.03 8.13
N VAL A 212 -17.34 -3.76 6.86
CA VAL A 212 -16.13 -4.19 6.17
C VAL A 212 -15.13 -3.03 6.20
N PRO A 213 -13.93 -3.20 6.78
CA PRO A 213 -12.90 -2.19 6.71
C PRO A 213 -12.50 -1.93 5.26
N LEU A 214 -12.42 -0.65 4.89
CA LEU A 214 -12.14 -0.19 3.54
C LEU A 214 -10.92 0.73 3.55
N GLU A 215 -10.00 0.49 2.63
CA GLU A 215 -8.92 1.40 2.29
C GLU A 215 -9.17 1.93 0.88
N ILE A 216 -9.06 3.25 0.72
CA ILE A 216 -9.10 3.93 -0.57
C ILE A 216 -7.79 4.70 -0.73
N ILE A 217 -7.13 4.53 -1.87
CA ILE A 217 -5.91 5.27 -2.23
C ILE A 217 -6.23 6.09 -3.48
N GLU A 218 -6.12 7.41 -3.36
CA GLU A 218 -6.31 8.39 -4.42
C GLU A 218 -4.99 9.11 -4.67
N TRP A 219 -4.69 9.46 -5.93
CA TRP A 219 -3.48 10.21 -6.23
C TRP A 219 -3.63 11.12 -7.44
N GLN A 220 -2.90 12.24 -7.40
CA GLN A 220 -2.87 13.18 -8.52
C GLN A 220 -1.47 13.72 -8.71
N VAL A 221 -1.03 13.75 -9.97
CA VAL A 221 0.22 14.40 -10.37
C VAL A 221 -0.12 15.72 -11.05
N SER A 222 0.45 16.82 -10.56
CA SER A 222 0.37 18.14 -11.16
C SER A 222 1.77 18.68 -11.46
N ALA A 223 1.93 19.42 -12.55
CA ALA A 223 3.18 20.09 -12.93
C ALA A 223 3.13 21.59 -12.58
#